data_AF-A0A7X8V737-F1
#
_entry.id   AF-A0A7X8V737-F1
#
_cell.length_a   1.000
_cell.length_b   1.000
_cell.length_c   1.000
_cell.angle_alpha   90.00
_cell.angle_beta   90.00
_cell.angle_gamma   90.00
#
_symmetry.space_group_name_H-M   'P 1'
#
loop_
_entity.id
_entity.type
_entity.pdbx_description
1 polymer ?
#
loop_
_entity_poly.entity_id
_entity_poly.type
_entity_poly.pdbx_seq_one_letter_code
_entity_poly.pdbx_strand_id
1 'polypeptide(L)'
;MKTFHFIIAAIVVALFFPFNFANAGDVRQTAPQSDGEIVPLVVVLGDHYSERPVGRGQTYVPIVAYYDGFSHSIYVSFTEDLGDVAVTVENFITGEYVTSTIDGYEEVAVIPLSGDSGHYEVNFILLSGTVYYSEFEI
;
A
#
# COMPACT_ATOMS: atom_id res chain seq x y z
N MET A 1 -50.59 8.45 -4.81
CA MET A 1 -49.78 8.13 -6.01
C MET A 1 -48.60 7.29 -5.57
N LYS A 2 -48.24 6.30 -6.39
CA LYS A 2 -47.54 5.06 -6.03
C LYS A 2 -46.08 5.28 -5.61
N THR A 3 -45.73 4.75 -4.44
CA THR A 3 -44.38 4.31 -4.05
C THR A 3 -44.10 2.96 -4.71
N PHE A 4 -42.96 2.81 -5.40
CA PHE A 4 -42.40 1.51 -5.76
C PHE A 4 -40.88 1.55 -5.61
N HIS A 5 -40.40 0.68 -4.73
CA HIS A 5 -39.01 0.30 -4.57
C HIS A 5 -38.55 -0.39 -5.85
N PHE A 6 -37.36 -0.05 -6.35
CA PHE A 6 -36.67 -0.89 -7.32
C PHE A 6 -35.38 -1.43 -6.73
N ILE A 7 -35.34 -2.75 -6.79
CA ILE A 7 -34.38 -3.70 -6.25
C ILE A 7 -33.08 -3.64 -7.06
N ILE A 8 -31.95 -3.74 -6.37
CA ILE A 8 -30.61 -3.95 -6.93
C ILE A 8 -30.62 -5.24 -7.74
N ALA A 9 -30.29 -5.17 -9.03
CA ALA A 9 -30.00 -6.33 -9.85
C ALA A 9 -28.53 -6.30 -10.26
N ALA A 10 -27.73 -7.16 -9.62
CA ALA A 10 -26.36 -7.44 -10.00
C ALA A 10 -26.33 -7.98 -11.44
N ILE A 11 -25.60 -7.31 -12.33
CA ILE A 11 -25.31 -7.83 -13.66
C ILE A 11 -24.06 -8.68 -13.54
N VAL A 12 -24.26 -9.99 -13.40
CA VAL A 12 -23.23 -10.99 -13.66
C VAL A 12 -23.08 -11.11 -15.17
N VAL A 13 -22.10 -10.42 -15.75
CA VAL A 13 -21.70 -10.68 -17.15
C VAL A 13 -20.78 -11.89 -17.13
N ALA A 14 -21.37 -13.08 -17.22
CA ALA A 14 -20.64 -14.28 -17.60
C ALA A 14 -20.34 -14.20 -19.10
N LEU A 15 -19.14 -13.72 -19.46
CA LEU A 15 -18.65 -13.83 -20.83
C LEU A 15 -18.29 -15.30 -21.11
N PHE A 16 -19.18 -15.98 -21.82
CA PHE A 16 -18.93 -17.25 -22.49
C PHE A 16 -17.86 -17.04 -23.57
N PHE A 17 -16.63 -17.47 -23.32
CA PHE A 17 -15.68 -17.74 -24.40
C PHE A 17 -15.81 -19.21 -24.84
N PRO A 18 -15.82 -19.50 -26.15
CA PRO A 18 -15.95 -20.87 -26.65
C PRO A 18 -14.69 -21.68 -26.35
N PHE A 19 -14.86 -22.83 -25.69
CA PHE A 19 -13.84 -23.87 -25.61
C PHE A 19 -13.55 -24.41 -27.01
N ASN A 20 -12.47 -23.96 -27.63
CA ASN A 20 -11.86 -24.65 -28.76
C ASN A 20 -10.88 -25.70 -28.20
N PHE A 21 -11.25 -26.97 -28.27
CA PHE A 21 -10.28 -28.06 -28.15
C PHE A 21 -9.51 -28.16 -29.47
N ALA A 22 -8.28 -27.66 -29.49
CA ALA A 22 -7.33 -27.87 -30.58
C ALA A 22 -6.00 -28.38 -30.01
N ASN A 23 -5.72 -29.64 -30.34
CA ASN A 23 -4.45 -30.33 -30.53
C ASN A 23 -3.26 -30.04 -29.59
N ALA A 24 -2.71 -31.13 -29.02
CA ALA A 24 -1.52 -31.13 -28.19
C ALA A 24 -0.28 -30.64 -28.95
N GLY A 25 0.04 -29.36 -28.77
CA GLY A 25 1.36 -28.79 -28.98
C GLY A 25 1.52 -27.72 -27.91
N ASP A 26 2.62 -27.76 -27.17
CA ASP A 26 2.91 -26.88 -26.02
C ASP A 26 2.57 -25.40 -26.31
N VAL A 27 1.42 -24.95 -25.80
CA VAL A 27 1.12 -23.54 -25.63
C VAL A 27 1.20 -23.29 -24.15
N ARG A 28 2.35 -22.79 -23.69
CA ARG A 28 2.44 -22.10 -22.41
C ARG A 28 1.47 -20.94 -22.48
N GLN A 29 0.32 -21.12 -21.85
CA GLN A 29 -0.63 -20.07 -21.56
C GLN A 29 0.06 -19.12 -20.59
N THR A 30 0.75 -18.10 -21.11
CA THR A 30 1.16 -16.97 -20.28
C THR A 30 -0.14 -16.33 -19.80
N ALA A 31 -0.45 -16.50 -18.52
CA ALA A 31 -1.34 -15.58 -17.84
C ALA A 31 -0.88 -14.16 -18.17
N PRO A 32 -1.77 -13.17 -18.34
CA PRO A 32 -1.33 -11.79 -18.37
C PRO A 32 -0.61 -11.54 -17.05
N GLN A 33 0.72 -11.47 -17.09
CA GLN A 33 1.50 -11.01 -15.95
C GLN A 33 1.17 -9.52 -15.82
N SER A 34 0.30 -9.19 -14.87
CA SER A 34 0.23 -7.83 -14.34
C SER A 34 1.52 -7.61 -13.57
N ASP A 35 2.55 -7.15 -14.29
CA ASP A 35 3.91 -6.96 -13.78
C ASP A 35 4.00 -5.64 -12.98
N GLY A 36 3.18 -5.52 -11.94
CA GLY A 36 3.35 -4.48 -10.93
C GLY A 36 4.32 -5.00 -9.89
N GLU A 37 5.51 -4.38 -9.80
CA GLU A 37 6.47 -4.71 -8.75
C GLU A 37 5.87 -4.42 -7.37
N ILE A 38 5.98 -5.39 -6.44
CA ILE A 38 5.62 -5.19 -5.04
C ILE A 38 6.90 -4.94 -4.25
N VAL A 39 7.04 -3.72 -3.69
CA VAL A 39 8.21 -3.32 -2.90
C VAL A 39 7.80 -3.23 -1.43
N PRO A 40 8.25 -4.14 -0.56
CA PRO A 40 7.95 -4.04 0.87
C PRO A 40 8.68 -2.85 1.49
N LEU A 41 7.97 -2.05 2.27
CA LEU A 41 8.57 -0.94 3.01
C LEU A 41 9.19 -1.48 4.31
N VAL A 42 10.49 -1.24 4.49
CA VAL A 42 11.17 -1.55 5.74
C VAL A 42 10.91 -0.41 6.71
N VAL A 43 9.97 -0.62 7.61
CA VAL A 43 9.58 0.40 8.61
C VAL A 43 10.45 0.25 9.86
N VAL A 44 11.07 1.34 10.29
CA VAL A 44 11.90 1.42 11.49
C VAL A 44 11.39 2.52 12.41
N LEU A 45 11.70 2.43 13.70
CA LEU A 45 11.42 3.52 14.63
C LEU A 45 12.34 4.70 14.30
N GLY A 46 11.77 5.89 14.16
CA GLY A 46 12.50 7.13 13.92
C GLY A 46 13.22 7.56 15.19
N ASP A 47 14.52 7.34 15.23
CA ASP A 47 15.37 7.80 16.32
C ASP A 47 15.56 9.32 16.17
N HIS A 48 14.84 10.13 16.95
CA HIS A 48 15.23 11.53 17.15
C HIS A 48 16.61 11.57 17.82
N TYR A 49 17.68 11.64 17.03
CA TYR A 49 19.05 12.03 17.43
C TYR A 49 19.49 11.60 18.84
N SER A 50 19.38 10.32 19.19
CA SER A 50 20.08 9.83 20.38
C SER A 50 21.49 9.40 19.98
N GLU A 51 22.49 10.26 20.20
CA GLU A 51 23.93 9.98 20.01
C GLU A 51 24.47 8.83 20.87
N ARG A 52 23.63 8.19 21.68
CA ARG A 52 23.99 7.02 22.47
C ARG A 52 23.65 5.76 21.68
N PRO A 53 24.58 4.81 21.52
CA PRO A 53 24.26 3.50 21.01
C PRO A 53 23.23 2.86 21.95
N VAL A 54 21.98 2.88 21.54
CA VAL A 54 20.95 2.05 22.16
C VAL A 54 21.37 0.61 21.88
N GLY A 55 21.50 -0.19 22.94
CA GLY A 55 21.88 -1.60 22.83
C GLY A 55 20.96 -2.33 21.85
N ARG A 56 21.40 -3.49 21.34
CA ARG A 56 20.60 -4.34 20.44
C ARG A 56 19.32 -4.83 21.14
N GLY A 57 18.30 -3.99 21.19
CA GLY A 57 16.94 -4.32 21.60
C GLY A 57 16.12 -4.64 20.37
N GLN A 58 15.25 -5.64 20.47
CA GLN A 58 14.19 -5.80 19.47
C GLN A 58 13.19 -4.68 19.69
N THR A 59 13.03 -3.80 18.70
CA THR A 59 11.95 -2.82 18.64
C THR A 59 10.77 -3.47 17.92
N TYR A 60 9.60 -3.40 18.55
CA TYR A 60 8.35 -3.79 17.91
C TYR A 60 7.85 -2.64 17.03
N VAL A 61 7.52 -2.96 15.77
CA VAL A 61 7.00 -2.01 14.78
C VAL A 61 5.60 -2.48 14.36
N PRO A 62 4.54 -1.78 14.74
CA PRO A 62 3.15 -2.19 14.49
C PRO A 62 2.62 -1.81 13.10
N ILE A 63 3.50 -1.50 12.15
CA ILE A 63 3.15 -0.98 10.82
C ILE A 63 3.68 -1.95 9.77
N VAL A 64 2.82 -2.37 8.86
CA VAL A 64 3.18 -3.15 7.68
C VAL A 64 2.77 -2.35 6.46
N ALA A 65 3.73 -2.05 5.59
CA ALA A 65 3.49 -1.29 4.38
C ALA A 65 4.24 -1.87 3.17
N TYR A 66 3.69 -1.66 1.99
CA TYR A 66 4.33 -1.98 0.73
C TYR A 66 3.86 -1.04 -0.38
N TYR A 67 4.71 -0.79 -1.36
CA TYR A 67 4.35 -0.15 -2.61
C TYR A 67 3.89 -1.20 -3.62
N ASP A 68 2.82 -0.89 -4.35
CA ASP A 68 2.31 -1.67 -5.47
C ASP A 68 2.46 -0.90 -6.78
N GLY A 69 3.35 -1.39 -7.64
CA GLY A 69 3.62 -0.82 -8.96
C GLY A 69 2.47 -0.92 -9.95
N PHE A 70 1.44 -1.76 -9.71
CA PHE A 70 0.26 -1.82 -10.58
C PHE A 70 -0.70 -0.66 -10.31
N SER A 71 -0.90 -0.31 -9.03
CA SER A 71 -1.81 0.76 -8.61
C SER A 71 -1.12 2.08 -8.28
N HIS A 72 0.21 2.14 -8.40
CA HIS A 72 1.07 3.28 -8.02
C HIS A 72 0.70 3.83 -6.64
N SER A 73 0.58 2.93 -5.66
CA SER A 73 0.07 3.26 -4.34
C SER A 73 0.84 2.54 -3.24
N ILE A 74 0.98 3.20 -2.09
CA ILE A 74 1.44 2.56 -0.85
C ILE A 74 0.22 2.02 -0.12
N TYR A 75 0.27 0.74 0.21
CA TYR A 75 -0.69 0.08 1.09
C TYR A 75 -0.12 0.04 2.49
N VAL A 76 -0.93 0.39 3.48
CA VAL A 76 -0.56 0.46 4.89
C VAL A 76 -1.58 -0.32 5.70
N SER A 77 -1.11 -1.15 6.62
CA SER A 77 -1.92 -1.87 7.59
C SER A 77 -1.24 -1.84 8.96
N PHE A 78 -2.04 -1.91 10.01
CA PHE A 78 -1.56 -1.88 11.38
C PHE A 78 -1.83 -3.21 12.08
N THR A 79 -0.87 -3.69 12.86
CA THR A 79 -1.03 -4.94 13.62
C THR A 79 -1.73 -4.73 14.96
N GLU A 80 -1.93 -3.47 15.35
CA GLU A 80 -2.71 -3.02 16.50
C GLU A 80 -3.30 -1.63 16.23
N ASP A 81 -4.30 -1.23 17.00
CA ASP A 81 -4.90 0.10 16.88
C ASP A 81 -3.94 1.17 17.43
N LEU A 82 -3.49 2.06 16.53
CA LEU A 82 -2.59 3.17 16.84
C LEU A 82 -3.31 4.53 16.96
N GLY A 83 -4.64 4.54 16.83
CA GLY A 83 -5.43 5.77 16.62
C GLY A 83 -5.09 6.45 15.30
N ASP A 84 -5.35 7.75 15.20
CA ASP A 84 -5.02 8.52 14.00
C ASP A 84 -3.49 8.60 13.77
N VAL A 85 -3.04 8.15 12.61
CA VAL A 85 -1.65 8.19 12.17
C VAL A 85 -1.53 9.19 11.02
N ALA A 86 -0.75 10.26 11.22
CA ALA A 86 -0.40 11.17 10.13
C ALA A 86 0.70 10.54 9.28
N VAL A 87 0.51 10.51 7.97
CA VAL A 87 1.50 9.96 7.03
C VAL A 87 1.96 11.06 6.09
N THR A 88 3.26 11.14 5.89
CA THR A 88 3.87 12.00 4.87
C THR A 88 4.75 11.18 3.96
N VAL A 89 4.64 11.40 2.66
CA VAL A 89 5.46 10.75 1.64
C VAL A 89 6.15 11.85 0.84
N GLU A 90 7.47 11.79 0.71
CA GLU A 90 8.26 12.73 -0.09
C GLU A 90 9.10 11.97 -1.11
N ASN A 91 9.06 12.40 -2.38
CA ASN A 91 10.00 11.96 -3.40
C ASN A 91 11.11 13.01 -3.54
N PHE A 92 12.33 12.67 -3.16
CA PHE A 92 13.46 13.62 -3.18
C PHE A 92 13.97 13.95 -4.59
N ILE A 93 13.59 13.17 -5.59
CA ILE A 93 14.01 13.39 -6.99
C ILE A 93 13.04 14.32 -7.70
N THR A 94 11.73 14.13 -7.51
CA THR A 94 10.69 14.92 -8.20
C THR A 94 10.18 16.10 -7.37
N GLY A 95 10.37 16.08 -6.04
CA GLY A 95 9.76 17.02 -5.10
C GLY A 95 8.28 16.76 -4.86
N GLU A 96 7.76 15.61 -5.28
CA GLU A 96 6.41 15.18 -4.93
C GLU A 96 6.28 15.05 -3.41
N TYR A 97 5.19 15.57 -2.86
CA TYR A 97 4.89 15.50 -1.43
C TYR A 97 3.41 15.19 -1.22
N VAL A 98 3.13 14.11 -0.51
CA VAL A 98 1.78 13.65 -0.17
C VAL A 98 1.65 13.64 1.35
N THR A 99 0.50 14.10 1.85
CA THR A 99 0.14 13.96 3.26
C THR A 99 -1.25 13.34 3.39
N SER A 100 -1.40 12.45 4.36
CA SER A 100 -2.65 11.77 4.67
C SER A 100 -2.80 11.57 6.17
N THR A 101 -4.02 11.30 6.63
CA THR A 101 -4.29 10.81 7.98
C THR A 101 -5.05 9.51 7.84
N ILE A 102 -4.55 8.47 8.50
CA ILE A 102 -5.10 7.12 8.45
C ILE A 102 -5.62 6.77 9.84
N ASP A 103 -6.82 6.23 9.92
CA ASP A 103 -7.34 5.64 11.16
C ASP A 103 -6.64 4.30 11.38
N GLY A 104 -5.89 4.18 12.48
CA GLY A 104 -5.15 2.98 12.88
C GLY A 104 -6.03 1.74 13.11
N TYR A 105 -7.35 1.92 13.16
CA TYR A 105 -8.33 0.83 13.22
C TYR A 105 -8.72 0.26 11.85
N GLU A 106 -8.43 0.94 10.74
CA GLU A 106 -8.74 0.45 9.39
C GLU A 106 -7.89 -0.77 9.01
N GLU A 107 -8.49 -1.74 8.32
CA GLU A 107 -7.79 -2.96 7.91
C GLU A 107 -6.62 -2.65 6.96
N VAL A 108 -6.86 -1.79 5.96
CA VAL A 108 -5.87 -1.37 4.96
C VAL A 108 -6.20 0.02 4.47
N ALA A 109 -5.21 0.91 4.51
CA ALA A 109 -5.27 2.23 3.92
C ALA A 109 -4.39 2.30 2.66
N VAL A 110 -4.77 3.18 1.74
CA VAL A 110 -4.13 3.32 0.43
C VAL A 110 -3.73 4.77 0.20
N ILE A 111 -2.45 5.00 -0.08
CA ILE A 111 -1.89 6.31 -0.39
C ILE A 111 -1.45 6.30 -1.86
N PRO A 112 -2.19 6.95 -2.78
CA PRO A 112 -1.79 7.03 -4.17
C PRO A 112 -0.57 7.95 -4.34
N LEU A 113 0.35 7.52 -5.18
CA LEU A 113 1.51 8.29 -5.64
C LEU A 113 1.33 8.68 -7.10
N SER A 114 1.91 9.81 -7.49
CA SER A 114 1.89 10.30 -8.87
C SER A 114 3.16 9.95 -9.64
N GLY A 115 4.28 9.73 -8.95
CA GLY A 115 5.53 9.28 -9.56
C GLY A 115 5.62 7.75 -9.71
N ASP A 116 6.28 7.32 -10.78
CA ASP A 116 6.58 5.93 -11.13
C ASP A 116 8.08 5.60 -10.96
N SER A 117 8.86 6.53 -10.41
CA SER A 117 10.30 6.38 -10.15
C SER A 117 10.79 7.35 -9.07
N GLY A 118 11.90 7.01 -8.42
CA GLY A 118 12.64 7.89 -7.52
C GLY A 118 12.86 7.34 -6.11
N HIS A 119 13.47 8.17 -5.27
CA HIS A 119 13.74 7.85 -3.87
C HIS A 119 12.66 8.47 -2.98
N TYR A 120 11.92 7.62 -2.29
CA TYR A 120 10.80 8.00 -1.44
C TYR A 120 11.13 7.82 0.03
N GLU A 121 10.76 8.82 0.82
CA GLU A 121 10.73 8.75 2.28
C GLU A 121 9.27 8.78 2.75
N VAL A 122 8.95 7.90 3.70
CA VAL A 122 7.64 7.79 4.33
C VAL A 122 7.79 7.93 5.83
N ASN A 123 7.08 8.89 6.41
CA ASN A 123 6.98 9.06 7.85
C ASN A 123 5.57 8.76 8.33
N PHE A 124 5.44 7.93 9.37
CA PHE A 124 4.21 7.65 10.10
C PHE A 124 4.31 8.27 11.48
N ILE A 125 3.46 9.25 11.78
CA ILE A 125 3.55 10.10 12.97
C ILE A 125 2.29 9.84 13.81
N LEU A 126 2.49 9.24 14.98
CA LEU A 126 1.43 8.98 15.94
C LEU A 126 1.12 10.24 16.75
N LEU A 127 -0.08 10.31 17.33
CA LEU A 127 -0.47 11.39 18.26
C LEU A 127 0.46 11.52 19.48
N SER A 128 1.14 10.44 19.87
CA SER A 128 2.16 10.44 20.93
C SER A 128 3.42 11.24 20.55
N GLY A 129 3.59 11.58 19.28
CA GLY A 129 4.84 12.12 18.72
C GLY A 129 5.85 11.05 18.34
N THR A 130 5.52 9.76 18.48
CA THR A 130 6.33 8.66 17.97
C THR A 130 6.33 8.70 16.45
N VAL A 131 7.52 8.64 15.84
CA VAL A 131 7.69 8.59 14.39
C VAL A 131 8.21 7.22 14.00
N TYR A 132 7.59 6.61 13.00
CA TYR A 132 8.16 5.49 12.26
C TYR A 132 8.53 5.94 10.86
N TYR A 133 9.57 5.34 10.32
CA TYR A 133 10.29 5.79 9.15
C TYR A 133 10.45 4.65 8.14
N SER A 134 10.33 4.93 6.86
CA SER A 134 10.73 4.01 5.80
C SER A 134 11.28 4.76 4.60
N GLU A 135 12.27 4.15 3.94
CA GLU A 135 12.78 4.57 2.64
C GLU A 135 12.59 3.44 1.65
N PHE A 136 12.28 3.79 0.41
CA PHE A 136 12.29 2.86 -0.70
C PHE A 136 12.63 3.55 -2.02
N GLU A 137 12.98 2.76 -3.02
CA GLU A 137 13.26 3.22 -4.37
C GLU A 137 12.27 2.54 -5.32
N ILE A 138 11.76 3.32 -6.28
CA ILE A 138 10.98 2.86 -7.43
C ILE A 138 11.81 3.12 -8.68
#